data_AF-A0A940QTZ8-F1
#
_entry.id   AF-A0A940QTZ8-F1
#
_cell.length_a   1.000
_cell.length_b   1.000
_cell.length_c   1.000
_cell.angle_alpha   90.00
_cell.angle_beta   90.00
_cell.angle_gamma   90.00
#
_symmetry.space_group_name_H-M   'P 1'
#
loop_
_entity.id
_entity.type
_entity.pdbx_description
1 polymer ?
#
loop_
_entity_poly.entity_id
_entity_poly.type
_entity_poly.pdbx_seq_one_letter_code
_entity_poly.pdbx_strand_id
1 'polypeptide(L)'
;TAADMLVRAYHRTYGIPALITRCSNNYGPYQFPEKLIPLMISNAIEDRELPIYGDGMHVRDWIYVEDHCRALDRVLHQGKEGEVYNIGGQSEKPNLTVAKTILDQLGKSHSLIRFVTDRLGHDRRYAIDFSKIERELGWKPSVSFEEGIRLTVEWYLAHHDWWKKIKTGEYLAYYDRMYKDR
;
A
#
# COMPACT_ATOMS: atom_id res chain seq x y z
N THR A 1 -1.15 16.96 1.36
CA THR A 1 -1.99 18.16 1.15
C THR A 1 -1.30 19.46 1.49
N ALA A 2 -0.79 19.70 2.71
CA ALA A 2 -0.08 20.96 3.02
C ALA A 2 1.23 21.11 2.23
N ALA A 3 2.04 20.05 2.15
CA ALA A 3 3.24 20.02 1.33
C ALA A 3 2.94 20.23 -0.17
N ASP A 4 1.87 19.62 -0.71
CA ASP A 4 1.42 19.89 -2.08
C ASP A 4 1.16 21.38 -2.31
N MET A 5 0.52 22.07 -1.36
CA MET A 5 0.22 23.49 -1.50
C MET A 5 1.49 24.33 -1.47
N LEU A 6 2.48 23.96 -0.67
CA LEU A 6 3.78 24.62 -0.66
C LEU A 6 4.48 24.50 -2.02
N VAL A 7 4.55 23.28 -2.58
CA VAL A 7 5.15 23.03 -3.90
C VAL A 7 4.43 23.84 -4.98
N ARG A 8 3.10 23.84 -4.98
CA ARG A 8 2.30 24.63 -5.94
C ARG A 8 2.50 26.13 -5.79
N ALA A 9 2.59 26.63 -4.56
CA ALA A 9 2.86 28.03 -4.29
C ALA A 9 4.21 28.45 -4.87
N TYR A 10 5.26 27.66 -4.62
CA TYR A 10 6.59 27.94 -5.16
C TYR A 10 6.63 27.89 -6.69
N HIS A 11 5.96 26.92 -7.31
CA HIS A 11 5.82 26.88 -8.77
C HIS A 11 5.13 28.12 -9.31
N ARG A 12 4.00 28.54 -8.71
CA ARG A 12 3.23 29.72 -9.17
C ARG A 12 3.94 31.05 -8.93
N THR A 13 4.63 31.19 -7.80
CA THR A 13 5.25 32.46 -7.40
C THR A 13 6.62 32.65 -8.04
N TYR A 14 7.42 31.58 -8.14
CA TYR A 14 8.82 31.65 -8.55
C TYR A 14 9.12 30.90 -9.85
N GLY A 15 8.15 30.23 -10.46
CA GLY A 15 8.36 29.48 -11.70
C GLY A 15 9.21 28.22 -11.55
N ILE A 16 9.36 27.68 -10.33
CA ILE A 16 10.16 26.47 -10.10
C ILE A 16 9.52 25.28 -10.83
N PRO A 17 10.27 24.55 -11.71
CA PRO A 17 9.80 23.31 -12.32
C PRO A 17 9.42 22.29 -11.25
N ALA A 18 8.14 21.93 -11.19
CA ALA A 18 7.62 21.05 -10.15
C ALA A 18 6.56 20.10 -10.71
N LEU A 19 6.55 18.89 -10.17
CA LEU A 19 5.56 17.85 -10.47
C LEU A 19 5.04 17.30 -9.14
N ILE A 20 3.74 17.00 -9.06
CA ILE A 20 3.15 16.36 -7.89
C ILE A 20 2.48 15.07 -8.33
N THR A 21 2.82 13.97 -7.68
CA THR A 21 2.15 12.68 -7.86
C THR A 21 1.39 12.28 -6.60
N ARG A 22 0.16 11.78 -6.76
CA ARG A 22 -0.67 11.28 -5.65
C ARG A 22 -1.04 9.84 -5.95
N CYS A 23 -0.46 8.92 -5.18
CA CYS A 23 -0.65 7.48 -5.42
C CYS A 23 -1.65 6.86 -4.44
N SER A 24 -2.19 5.70 -4.84
CA SER A 24 -2.95 4.81 -3.97
C SER A 24 -2.04 3.96 -3.06
N ASN A 25 -2.62 2.99 -2.34
CA ASN A 25 -1.90 2.15 -1.40
C ASN A 25 -0.91 1.23 -2.12
N ASN A 26 0.37 1.52 -1.95
CA ASN A 26 1.44 0.70 -2.50
C ASN A 26 1.58 -0.63 -1.73
N TYR A 27 1.95 -1.68 -2.45
CA TYR A 27 2.33 -2.97 -1.86
C TYR A 27 3.36 -3.70 -2.74
N GLY A 28 4.13 -4.59 -2.15
CA GLY A 28 5.15 -5.35 -2.85
C GLY A 28 6.40 -5.66 -2.01
N PRO A 29 7.49 -6.06 -2.68
CA PRO A 29 8.80 -6.25 -2.08
C PRO A 29 9.25 -5.07 -1.21
N TYR A 30 10.04 -5.37 -0.17
CA TYR A 30 10.67 -4.38 0.72
C TYR A 30 9.72 -3.49 1.55
N GLN A 31 8.42 -3.78 1.58
CA GLN A 31 7.49 -3.02 2.41
C GLN A 31 7.67 -3.34 3.91
N PHE A 32 7.78 -2.33 4.77
CA PHE A 32 7.99 -2.57 6.20
C PHE A 32 6.78 -3.28 6.86
N PRO A 33 6.98 -4.30 7.73
CA PRO A 33 5.93 -5.18 8.28
C PRO A 33 5.02 -4.55 9.35
N GLU A 34 4.82 -3.23 9.28
CA GLU A 34 3.81 -2.48 10.03
C GLU A 34 2.53 -2.22 9.19
N LYS A 35 2.65 -2.28 7.86
CA LYS A 35 1.55 -2.03 6.92
C LYS A 35 0.71 -3.30 6.76
N LEU A 36 -0.54 -3.15 6.33
CA LEU A 36 -1.52 -4.25 6.28
C LEU A 36 -0.96 -5.50 5.59
N ILE A 37 -0.63 -5.44 4.30
CA ILE A 37 -0.18 -6.61 3.52
C ILE A 37 1.04 -7.30 4.14
N PRO A 38 2.18 -6.61 4.41
CA PRO A 38 3.36 -7.29 4.95
C PRO A 38 3.17 -7.79 6.38
N LEU A 39 2.32 -7.12 7.19
CA LEU A 39 1.90 -7.62 8.49
C LEU A 39 1.11 -8.93 8.34
N MET A 40 0.08 -8.96 7.48
CA MET A 40 -0.74 -10.16 7.26
C MET A 40 0.10 -11.33 6.75
N ILE A 41 1.00 -11.09 5.79
CA ILE A 41 1.90 -12.13 5.25
C ILE A 41 2.84 -12.66 6.34
N SER A 42 3.57 -11.78 7.03
CA SER A 42 4.55 -12.22 8.03
C SER A 42 3.89 -12.89 9.24
N ASN A 43 2.73 -12.42 9.69
CA ASN A 43 1.99 -13.08 10.77
C ASN A 43 1.45 -14.45 10.34
N ALA A 44 0.91 -14.57 9.13
CA ALA A 44 0.43 -15.85 8.60
C ALA A 44 1.57 -16.88 8.45
N ILE A 45 2.76 -16.45 8.02
CA ILE A 45 3.95 -17.30 7.95
C ILE A 45 4.36 -17.76 9.36
N GLU A 46 4.23 -16.91 10.37
CA GLU A 46 4.57 -17.20 11.77
C GLU A 46 3.41 -17.84 12.57
N ASP A 47 2.32 -18.22 11.90
CA ASP A 47 1.11 -18.80 12.53
C ASP A 47 0.54 -17.93 13.67
N ARG A 48 0.61 -16.61 13.50
CA ARG A 48 0.06 -15.60 14.42
C ARG A 48 -1.29 -15.10 13.96
N GLU A 49 -2.03 -14.49 14.87
CA GLU A 49 -3.29 -13.81 14.54
C GLU A 49 -3.07 -12.64 13.56
N LEU A 50 -4.06 -12.42 12.70
CA LEU A 50 -4.11 -11.38 11.69
C LEU A 50 -5.09 -10.29 12.15
N PRO A 51 -4.60 -9.19 12.75
CA PRO A 51 -5.48 -8.16 13.31
C PRO A 51 -6.15 -7.34 12.20
N ILE A 52 -7.48 -7.35 12.18
CA ILE A 52 -8.32 -6.58 11.25
C ILE A 52 -9.12 -5.54 12.03
N TYR A 53 -8.91 -4.26 11.69
CA TYR A 53 -9.59 -3.14 12.35
C TYR A 53 -11.08 -3.05 11.98
N GLY A 54 -11.93 -2.87 13.00
CA GLY A 54 -13.36 -2.69 12.84
C GLY A 54 -14.02 -3.93 12.25
N ASP A 55 -14.81 -3.74 11.20
CA ASP A 55 -15.43 -4.82 10.42
C ASP A 55 -14.56 -5.32 9.25
N GLY A 56 -13.36 -4.76 9.07
CA GLY A 56 -12.48 -5.08 7.95
C GLY A 56 -12.94 -4.60 6.57
N MET A 57 -14.04 -3.84 6.49
CA MET A 57 -14.65 -3.38 5.24
C MET A 57 -14.14 -2.01 4.79
N HIS A 58 -13.04 -1.55 5.36
CA HIS A 58 -12.30 -0.40 4.87
C HIS A 58 -11.68 -0.72 3.51
N VAL A 59 -11.99 0.09 2.50
CA VAL A 59 -11.58 -0.12 1.10
C VAL A 59 -10.36 0.73 0.80
N ARG A 60 -9.37 0.11 0.14
CA ARG A 60 -8.20 0.79 -0.41
C ARG A 60 -8.06 0.40 -1.88
N ASP A 61 -7.53 1.33 -2.66
CA ASP A 61 -7.03 1.07 -4.01
C ASP A 61 -5.58 0.62 -3.90
N TRP A 62 -5.27 -0.57 -4.41
CA TRP A 62 -3.96 -1.21 -4.28
C TRP A 62 -3.18 -1.16 -5.58
N ILE A 63 -1.98 -0.58 -5.54
CA ILE A 63 -1.03 -0.54 -6.66
C ILE A 63 0.26 -1.30 -6.34
N TYR A 64 0.71 -2.15 -7.26
CA TYR A 64 1.97 -2.86 -7.12
C TYR A 64 3.14 -1.87 -7.19
N VAL A 65 4.13 -2.00 -6.30
CA VAL A 65 5.19 -1.01 -6.12
C VAL A 65 5.96 -0.70 -7.40
N GLU A 66 6.22 -1.69 -8.24
CA GLU A 66 6.93 -1.47 -9.51
C GLU A 66 6.09 -0.68 -10.53
N ASP A 67 4.76 -0.84 -10.52
CA ASP A 67 3.87 -0.03 -11.36
C ASP A 67 3.92 1.43 -10.92
N HIS A 68 3.95 1.69 -9.62
CA HIS A 68 4.12 3.04 -9.11
C HIS A 68 5.50 3.61 -9.50
N CYS A 69 6.59 2.83 -9.39
CA CYS A 69 7.92 3.26 -9.85
C CYS A 69 7.91 3.62 -11.35
N ARG A 70 7.30 2.80 -12.21
CA ARG A 70 7.13 3.11 -13.64
C ARG A 70 6.32 4.38 -13.87
N ALA A 71 5.30 4.63 -13.05
CA ALA A 71 4.51 5.85 -13.11
C ALA A 71 5.34 7.09 -12.75
N LEU A 72 6.13 7.02 -11.69
CA LEU A 72 7.04 8.09 -11.26
C LEU A 72 8.07 8.41 -12.34
N ASP A 73 8.69 7.38 -12.92
CA ASP A 73 9.64 7.53 -14.02
C ASP A 73 8.99 8.21 -15.24
N ARG A 74 7.76 7.81 -15.59
CA ARG A 74 7.00 8.40 -16.68
C ARG A 74 6.67 9.87 -16.42
N VAL A 75 6.20 10.20 -15.21
CA VAL A 75 5.88 11.59 -14.82
C VAL A 75 7.14 12.44 -14.78
N LEU A 76 8.26 11.91 -14.29
CA LEU A 76 9.52 12.65 -14.25
C LEU A 76 9.99 13.07 -15.65
N HIS A 77 9.91 12.17 -16.63
CA HIS A 77 10.44 12.43 -17.96
C HIS A 77 9.45 13.14 -18.91
N GLN A 78 8.14 12.99 -18.68
CA GLN A 78 7.11 13.42 -19.64
C GLN A 78 5.97 14.22 -19.02
N GLY A 79 5.97 14.35 -17.69
CA GLY A 79 4.99 15.16 -16.98
C GLY A 79 5.16 16.63 -17.33
N LYS A 80 4.02 17.33 -17.43
CA LYS A 80 4.03 18.78 -17.63
C LYS A 80 4.26 19.49 -16.30
N GLU A 81 5.22 20.41 -16.26
CA GLU A 81 5.51 21.21 -15.08
C GLU A 81 4.25 21.91 -14.54
N GLY A 82 4.14 21.97 -13.21
CA GLY A 82 3.00 22.53 -12.49
C GLY A 82 1.81 21.57 -12.35
N GLU A 83 1.81 20.45 -13.07
CA GLU A 83 0.70 19.51 -13.06
C GLU A 83 0.76 18.54 -11.87
N VAL A 84 -0.45 18.05 -11.55
CA VAL A 84 -0.66 16.96 -10.59
C VAL A 84 -1.10 15.72 -11.36
N TYR A 85 -0.51 14.57 -11.06
CA TYR A 85 -0.88 13.27 -11.63
C TYR A 85 -1.31 12.30 -10.50
N ASN A 86 -2.56 11.86 -10.56
CA ASN A 86 -3.04 10.77 -9.72
C ASN A 86 -2.59 9.42 -10.31
N ILE A 87 -2.16 8.49 -9.45
CA ILE A 87 -1.63 7.19 -9.83
C ILE A 87 -2.38 6.12 -9.03
N GLY A 88 -3.17 5.28 -9.69
CA GLY A 88 -4.01 4.25 -9.06
C GLY A 88 -3.72 2.87 -9.62
N GLY A 89 -4.12 1.82 -8.88
CA GLY A 89 -3.93 0.43 -9.28
C GLY A 89 -5.18 -0.20 -9.91
N GLN A 90 -6.28 0.56 -10.00
CA GLN A 90 -7.59 0.05 -10.43
C GLN A 90 -8.05 -1.18 -9.62
N SER A 91 -7.68 -1.23 -8.34
CA SER A 91 -7.96 -2.38 -7.49
C SER A 91 -8.47 -1.98 -6.12
N GLU A 92 -9.75 -1.65 -6.07
CA GLU A 92 -10.46 -1.40 -4.83
C GLU A 92 -10.78 -2.72 -4.12
N LYS A 93 -10.16 -2.95 -2.96
CA LYS A 93 -10.40 -4.15 -2.16
C LYS A 93 -10.62 -3.79 -0.68
N PRO A 94 -11.61 -4.38 0.00
CA PRO A 94 -11.71 -4.35 1.44
C PRO A 94 -10.50 -5.01 2.11
N ASN A 95 -10.07 -4.51 3.26
CA ASN A 95 -8.96 -5.09 4.03
C ASN A 95 -9.19 -6.57 4.36
N LEU A 96 -10.44 -6.95 4.68
CA LEU A 96 -10.80 -8.35 4.95
C LEU A 96 -10.58 -9.24 3.71
N THR A 97 -10.93 -8.76 2.52
CA THR A 97 -10.69 -9.49 1.27
C THR A 97 -9.20 -9.70 1.05
N VAL A 98 -8.39 -8.66 1.27
CA VAL A 98 -6.91 -8.74 1.15
C VAL A 98 -6.35 -9.82 2.09
N ALA A 99 -6.76 -9.82 3.36
CA ALA A 99 -6.28 -10.81 4.34
C ALA A 99 -6.66 -12.24 3.96
N LYS A 100 -7.91 -12.46 3.51
CA LYS A 100 -8.36 -13.78 3.03
C LYS A 100 -7.55 -14.25 1.81
N THR A 101 -7.33 -13.38 0.82
CA THR A 101 -6.50 -13.71 -0.35
C THR A 101 -5.09 -14.13 0.04
N ILE A 102 -4.47 -13.46 1.01
CA ILE A 102 -3.14 -13.83 1.52
C ILE A 102 -3.16 -15.21 2.18
N LEU A 103 -4.16 -15.49 3.02
CA LEU A 103 -4.30 -16.79 3.69
C LEU A 103 -4.54 -17.92 2.67
N ASP A 104 -5.37 -17.69 1.65
CA ASP A 104 -5.62 -18.65 0.58
C ASP A 104 -4.34 -18.97 -0.19
N GLN A 105 -3.53 -17.95 -0.53
CA GLN A 105 -2.25 -18.15 -1.21
C GLN A 105 -1.22 -18.91 -0.35
N LEU A 106 -1.25 -18.72 0.96
CA LEU A 106 -0.36 -19.42 1.90
C LEU A 106 -0.91 -20.79 2.34
N GLY A 107 -2.13 -21.17 1.93
CA GLY A 107 -2.79 -22.39 2.39
C GLY A 107 -3.09 -22.39 3.90
N LYS A 108 -3.35 -21.22 4.48
CA LYS A 108 -3.59 -21.02 5.92
C LYS A 108 -5.08 -20.86 6.24
N SER A 109 -5.47 -21.26 7.45
CA SER A 109 -6.86 -21.15 7.91
C SER A 109 -7.30 -19.70 8.07
N HIS A 110 -8.53 -19.38 7.63
CA HIS A 110 -9.18 -18.08 7.88
C HIS A 110 -9.43 -17.82 9.36
N SER A 111 -9.33 -18.85 10.22
CA SER A 111 -9.44 -18.71 11.68
C SER A 111 -8.33 -17.85 12.31
N LEU A 112 -7.23 -17.58 11.58
CA LEU A 112 -6.20 -16.66 12.05
C LEU A 112 -6.68 -15.20 12.07
N ILE A 113 -7.77 -14.86 11.38
CA ILE A 113 -8.31 -13.49 11.36
C ILE A 113 -8.91 -13.14 12.73
N ARG A 114 -8.44 -12.06 13.32
CA ARG A 114 -8.95 -11.49 14.57
C ARG A 114 -9.43 -10.07 14.35
N PHE A 115 -10.70 -9.79 14.63
CA PHE A 115 -11.22 -8.42 14.61
C PHE A 115 -10.79 -7.68 15.88
N VAL A 116 -10.26 -6.46 15.70
CA VAL A 116 -9.78 -5.59 16.77
C VAL A 116 -10.47 -4.23 16.70
N THR A 117 -10.47 -3.48 17.82
CA THR A 117 -11.07 -2.14 17.88
C THR A 117 -10.54 -1.25 16.77
N ASP A 118 -11.47 -0.59 16.06
CA ASP A 118 -11.14 0.27 14.93
C ASP A 118 -10.27 1.48 15.33
N ARG A 119 -9.70 2.14 14.33
CA ARG A 119 -8.93 3.37 14.51
C ARG A 119 -9.86 4.56 14.56
N LEU A 120 -9.60 5.49 15.48
CA LEU A 120 -10.31 6.78 15.49
C LEU A 120 -10.01 7.53 14.19
N GLY A 121 -11.07 8.00 13.51
CA GLY A 121 -10.94 8.72 12.23
C GLY A 121 -10.51 7.86 11.05
N HIS A 122 -10.77 6.55 11.08
CA HIS A 122 -10.36 5.66 9.99
C HIS A 122 -11.16 5.94 8.71
N ASP A 123 -10.50 6.49 7.69
CA ASP A 123 -11.13 6.73 6.40
C ASP A 123 -11.65 5.43 5.78
N ARG A 124 -12.94 5.44 5.42
CA ARG A 124 -13.66 4.24 5.02
C ARG A 124 -13.24 3.72 3.66
N ARG A 125 -13.03 4.60 2.68
CA ARG A 125 -12.77 4.22 1.29
C ARG A 125 -11.83 5.21 0.61
N TYR A 126 -10.80 4.67 -0.02
CA TYR A 126 -9.97 5.39 -1.00
C TYR A 126 -10.07 4.70 -2.36
N ALA A 127 -10.29 5.50 -3.40
CA ALA A 127 -10.32 5.08 -4.79
C ALA A 127 -9.70 6.20 -5.63
N ILE A 128 -8.77 5.87 -6.52
CA ILE A 128 -8.05 6.86 -7.31
C ILE A 128 -8.52 6.82 -8.77
N ASP A 129 -8.99 7.97 -9.25
CA ASP A 129 -9.12 8.23 -10.68
C ASP A 129 -7.75 8.65 -11.24
N PHE A 130 -7.19 7.81 -12.10
CA PHE A 130 -5.91 8.01 -12.79
C PHE A 130 -6.08 8.28 -14.30
N SER A 131 -7.29 8.61 -14.77
CA SER A 131 -7.58 8.86 -16.19
C SER A 131 -6.71 9.95 -16.82
N LYS A 132 -6.23 10.90 -16.01
CA LYS A 132 -5.31 11.95 -16.48
C LYS A 132 -3.95 11.42 -16.92
N ILE A 133 -3.28 10.62 -16.08
CA ILE A 133 -1.96 10.09 -16.41
C ILE A 133 -2.05 9.08 -17.56
N GLU A 134 -3.16 8.35 -17.65
CA GLU A 134 -3.46 7.46 -18.78
C GLU A 134 -3.59 8.26 -20.08
N ARG A 135 -4.46 9.27 -20.11
CA ARG A 135 -4.69 10.07 -21.31
C ARG A 135 -3.47 10.87 -21.75
N GLU A 136 -2.77 11.50 -20.81
CA GLU A 136 -1.68 12.43 -21.13
C GLU A 136 -0.33 11.74 -21.30
N LEU A 137 -0.04 10.71 -20.50
CA LEU A 137 1.26 10.06 -20.50
C LEU A 137 1.20 8.61 -20.98
N GLY A 138 0.03 8.07 -21.32
CA GLY A 138 -0.13 6.69 -21.78
C GLY A 138 0.22 5.64 -20.71
N TRP A 139 0.21 6.02 -19.44
CA TRP A 139 0.53 5.11 -18.33
C TRP A 139 -0.74 4.44 -17.79
N LYS A 140 -0.64 3.15 -17.50
CA LYS A 140 -1.64 2.37 -16.77
C LYS A 140 -0.92 1.29 -15.94
N PRO A 141 -1.50 0.83 -14.82
CA PRO A 141 -0.94 -0.30 -14.09
C PRO A 141 -0.90 -1.53 -15.01
N SER A 142 0.20 -2.27 -14.99
CA SER A 142 0.36 -3.51 -15.76
C SER A 142 0.15 -4.77 -14.92
N VAL A 143 0.15 -4.66 -13.59
CA VAL A 143 0.02 -5.78 -12.66
C VAL A 143 -1.35 -5.72 -12.00
N SER A 144 -2.16 -6.79 -12.18
CA SER A 144 -3.42 -6.94 -11.46
C SER A 144 -3.16 -7.19 -9.97
N PHE A 145 -4.17 -6.99 -9.12
CA PHE A 145 -4.00 -7.26 -7.69
C PHE A 145 -3.74 -8.73 -7.40
N GLU A 146 -4.43 -9.64 -8.09
CA GLU A 146 -4.28 -11.08 -7.92
C GLU A 146 -2.86 -11.54 -8.29
N GLU A 147 -2.27 -10.95 -9.33
CA GLU A 147 -0.88 -11.23 -9.71
C GLU A 147 0.12 -10.59 -8.75
N GLY A 148 -0.05 -9.30 -8.44
CA GLY A 148 0.87 -8.59 -7.57
C GLY A 148 0.89 -9.16 -6.16
N ILE A 149 -0.26 -9.61 -5.61
CA ILE A 149 -0.29 -10.19 -4.25
C ILE A 149 0.40 -11.55 -4.22
N ARG A 150 0.28 -12.34 -5.29
CA ARG A 150 1.03 -13.59 -5.49
C ARG A 150 2.53 -13.34 -5.49
N LEU A 151 2.99 -12.41 -6.32
CA LEU A 151 4.41 -12.00 -6.39
C LEU A 151 4.92 -11.48 -5.04
N THR A 152 4.08 -10.74 -4.32
CA THR A 152 4.41 -10.22 -2.99
C THR A 152 4.59 -11.38 -2.00
N VAL A 153 3.63 -12.30 -1.89
CA VAL A 153 3.73 -13.46 -1.00
C VAL A 153 4.97 -14.30 -1.30
N GLU A 154 5.21 -14.61 -2.57
CA GLU A 154 6.41 -15.33 -3.01
C GLU A 154 7.70 -14.62 -2.59
N TRP A 155 7.75 -13.29 -2.71
CA TRP A 155 8.90 -12.51 -2.29
C TRP A 155 9.16 -12.63 -0.78
N TYR A 156 8.13 -12.54 0.07
CA TYR A 156 8.27 -12.69 1.52
C TYR A 156 8.69 -14.10 1.94
N LEU A 157 8.22 -15.13 1.23
CA LEU A 157 8.65 -16.51 1.45
C LEU A 157 10.13 -16.69 1.10
N ALA A 158 10.58 -16.11 -0.02
CA ALA A 158 11.96 -16.20 -0.48
C ALA A 158 12.95 -15.33 0.33
N HIS A 159 12.49 -14.23 0.95
CA HIS A 159 13.33 -13.23 1.63
C HIS A 159 13.11 -13.18 3.13
N HIS A 160 12.95 -14.36 3.75
CA HIS A 160 12.72 -14.51 5.18
C HIS A 160 13.74 -13.78 6.07
N ASP A 161 15.02 -13.85 5.70
CA ASP A 161 16.09 -13.17 6.44
C ASP A 161 15.98 -11.65 6.43
N TRP A 162 15.42 -11.07 5.35
CA TRP A 162 15.26 -9.62 5.24
C TRP A 162 14.20 -9.12 6.22
N TRP A 163 12.99 -9.69 6.18
CA TRP A 163 11.91 -9.16 7.00
C TRP A 163 12.05 -9.56 8.48
N LYS A 164 12.68 -10.69 8.81
CA LYS A 164 12.96 -11.03 10.21
C LYS A 164 13.94 -10.08 10.88
N LYS A 165 14.97 -9.63 10.16
CA LYS A 165 15.96 -8.67 10.70
C LYS A 165 15.36 -7.30 11.03
N ILE A 166 14.29 -6.92 10.34
CA ILE A 166 13.60 -5.64 10.59
C ILE A 166 12.42 -5.78 11.57
N LYS A 167 12.00 -7.01 11.92
CA LYS A 167 11.05 -7.30 13.01
C LYS A 167 11.76 -7.43 14.37
N THR A 168 12.64 -6.49 14.72
CA THR A 168 13.43 -6.52 15.96
C THR A 168 13.27 -5.25 16.80
N GLY A 169 13.59 -5.33 18.09
CA GLY A 169 13.74 -4.17 18.97
C GLY A 169 12.51 -3.26 18.97
N GLU A 170 12.67 -2.06 18.39
CA GLU A 170 11.61 -1.06 18.28
C GLU A 170 10.35 -1.57 17.58
N TYR A 171 10.48 -2.46 16.59
CA TYR A 171 9.32 -3.07 15.93
C TYR A 171 8.49 -3.89 16.92
N LEU A 172 9.14 -4.72 17.75
CA LEU A 172 8.44 -5.56 18.73
C LEU A 172 7.76 -4.69 19.79
N ALA A 173 8.43 -3.63 20.25
CA ALA A 173 7.85 -2.66 21.18
C ALA A 173 6.66 -1.88 20.56
N TYR A 174 6.72 -1.56 19.26
CA TYR A 174 5.59 -1.00 18.53
C TYR A 174 4.44 -2.01 18.43
N TYR A 175 4.74 -3.25 18.05
CA TYR A 175 3.75 -4.31 17.88
C TYR A 175 2.98 -4.56 19.18
N ASP A 176 3.69 -4.71 20.30
CA ASP A 176 3.06 -4.91 21.61
C ASP A 176 2.15 -3.74 21.98
N ARG A 177 2.62 -2.50 21.83
CA ARG A 177 1.81 -1.30 22.13
C ARG A 177 0.54 -1.21 21.27
N MET A 178 0.62 -1.69 20.03
CA MET A 178 -0.50 -1.60 19.09
C MET A 178 -1.52 -2.72 19.26
N TYR A 179 -1.09 -3.92 19.67
CA TYR A 179 -1.91 -5.13 19.57
C TYR A 179 -2.06 -5.94 20.86
N LYS A 180 -1.27 -5.70 21.92
CA LYS A 180 -1.29 -6.55 23.13
C LYS A 180 -2.62 -6.53 23.89
N ASP A 181 -3.31 -5.39 23.88
CA ASP A 181 -4.55 -5.16 24.64
C ASP A 181 -5.76 -4.86 23.72
N ARG A 182 -5.73 -5.31 22.46
CA ARG A 182 -6.78 -5.04 21.45
C ARG A 182 -7.51 -6.29 20.96
#